data_AF-A0A430QEB7-F1
#
_entry.id   AF-A0A430QEB7-F1
#
_cell.length_a   1.000
_cell.length_b   1.000
_cell.length_c   1.000
_cell.angle_alpha   90.00
_cell.angle_beta   90.00
_cell.angle_gamma   90.00
#
_symmetry.space_group_name_H-M   'P 1'
#
loop_
_entity.id
_entity.type
_entity.pdbx_description
1 polymer ?
#
loop_
_entity_poly.entity_id
_entity_poly.type
_entity_poly.pdbx_seq_one_letter_code
_entity_poly.pdbx_strand_id
1 'polypeptide(L)'
;MKGCIQCLRVILVVFNFLVVIMKYVDDRMREGIEEYSMLRDQRENPVPFMDSIQRMLRCCGVNGYEDYRESIPIACCDHHVSTCLNALLSPEEVYKEGCKDKYKVMLKDKLVIIFLATVSIAAFEIFCLLFSMVMCCTIRQYHSDYYGVNYSIAT
;
A
#
# COMPACT_ATOMS: atom_id res chain seq x y z
N MET A 1 23.02 0.13 -20.01
CA MET A 1 23.19 -0.60 -18.74
C MET A 1 22.54 0.10 -17.54
N LYS A 2 22.63 1.43 -17.39
CA LYS A 2 22.00 2.17 -16.28
C LYS A 2 20.46 2.03 -16.22
N GLY A 3 19.79 1.99 -17.37
CA GLY A 3 18.32 1.81 -17.44
C GLY A 3 17.81 0.50 -16.83
N CYS A 4 18.43 -0.63 -17.14
CA CYS A 4 18.04 -1.94 -16.57
C CYS A 4 18.26 -2.00 -15.05
N ILE A 5 19.34 -1.38 -14.56
CA ILE A 5 19.60 -1.23 -13.12
C ILE A 5 18.51 -0.38 -12.45
N GLN A 6 17.97 0.61 -13.15
CA GLN A 6 16.93 1.50 -12.62
C GLN A 6 15.58 0.79 -12.50
N CYS A 7 15.16 0.04 -13.54
CA CYS A 7 13.95 -0.80 -13.48
C CYS A 7 14.01 -1.79 -12.31
N LEU A 8 15.16 -2.47 -12.15
CA LEU A 8 15.37 -3.43 -11.07
C LEU A 8 15.24 -2.77 -9.70
N ARG A 9 15.78 -1.55 -9.53
CA ARG A 9 15.65 -0.78 -8.28
C ARG A 9 14.21 -0.42 -7.97
N VAL A 10 13.41 0.01 -8.95
CA VAL A 10 11.99 0.34 -8.73
C VAL A 10 11.22 -0.89 -8.26
N ILE A 11 11.40 -2.03 -8.93
CA ILE A 11 10.75 -3.29 -8.54
C ILE A 11 11.14 -3.70 -7.12
N LEU A 12 12.44 -3.64 -6.80
CA LEU A 12 12.94 -3.98 -5.46
C LEU A 12 12.38 -3.03 -4.39
N VAL A 13 12.27 -1.74 -4.66
CA VAL A 13 11.69 -0.77 -3.72
C VAL A 13 10.22 -1.06 -3.47
N VAL A 14 9.42 -1.28 -4.52
CA VAL A 14 8.00 -1.61 -4.39
C VAL A 14 7.81 -2.90 -3.61
N PHE A 15 8.58 -3.94 -3.90
CA PHE A 15 8.50 -5.21 -3.19
C PHE A 15 8.87 -5.08 -1.71
N ASN A 16 9.99 -4.41 -1.39
CA ASN A 16 10.39 -4.19 0.00
C ASN A 16 9.35 -3.35 0.76
N PHE A 17 8.83 -2.29 0.13
CA PHE A 17 7.80 -1.44 0.72
C PHE A 17 6.52 -2.24 1.03
N LEU A 18 6.07 -3.10 0.11
CA LEU A 18 4.93 -3.99 0.33
C LEU A 18 5.15 -4.95 1.51
N VAL A 19 6.33 -5.58 1.60
CA VAL A 19 6.67 -6.49 2.69
C VAL A 19 6.73 -5.77 4.04
N VAL A 20 7.32 -4.57 4.08
CA VAL A 20 7.40 -3.75 5.29
C VAL A 20 6.02 -3.30 5.74
N ILE A 21 5.18 -2.82 4.83
CA ILE A 21 3.80 -2.42 5.14
C ILE A 21 3.02 -3.61 5.72
N MET A 22 3.13 -4.79 5.10
CA MET A 22 2.42 -5.98 5.56
C MET A 22 2.76 -6.34 7.00
N LYS A 23 4.05 -6.29 7.37
CA LYS A 23 4.48 -6.54 8.74
C LYS A 23 4.04 -5.44 9.69
N TYR A 24 4.23 -4.19 9.30
CA TYR A 24 3.84 -3.03 10.11
C TYR A 24 2.34 -3.06 10.46
N VAL A 25 1.47 -3.37 9.48
CA VAL A 25 0.03 -3.46 9.71
C VAL A 25 -0.31 -4.62 10.66
N ASP A 26 0.29 -5.81 10.48
CA ASP A 26 0.04 -6.97 11.36
C ASP A 26 0.48 -6.68 12.81
N ASP A 27 1.65 -6.07 12.99
CA ASP A 27 2.17 -5.70 14.31
C ASP A 27 1.29 -4.63 14.98
N ARG A 28 0.90 -3.58 14.24
CA ARG A 28 0.01 -2.51 14.75
C ARG A 28 -1.38 -3.01 15.12
N MET A 29 -1.92 -3.99 14.40
CA MET A 29 -3.20 -4.62 14.75
C MET A 29 -3.09 -5.38 16.07
N ARG A 30 -2.00 -6.14 16.27
CA ARG A 30 -1.74 -6.89 17.52
C ARG A 30 -1.57 -5.94 18.70
N GLU A 31 -0.76 -4.90 18.55
CA GLU A 31 -0.60 -3.85 19.55
C GLU A 31 -1.94 -3.19 19.89
N GLY A 32 -2.78 -2.92 18.89
CA GLY A 32 -4.09 -2.30 19.10
C GLY A 32 -5.07 -3.16 19.90
N ILE A 33 -5.02 -4.49 19.77
CA ILE A 33 -5.81 -5.40 20.63
C ILE A 33 -5.26 -5.42 22.06
N GLU A 34 -3.93 -5.48 22.22
CA GLU A 34 -3.29 -5.46 23.54
C GLU A 34 -3.61 -4.16 24.28
N GLU A 35 -3.50 -3.01 23.61
CA GLU A 35 -3.88 -1.71 24.14
C GLU A 35 -5.37 -1.66 24.54
N TYR A 36 -6.24 -2.22 23.71
CA TYR A 36 -7.68 -2.32 24.02
C TYR A 36 -7.94 -3.13 25.30
N SER A 37 -7.18 -4.21 25.53
CA SER A 37 -7.28 -5.01 26.75
C SER A 37 -6.76 -4.29 28.01
N MET A 38 -5.80 -3.37 27.85
CA MET A 38 -5.24 -2.57 28.96
C MET A 38 -6.11 -1.36 29.32
N LEU A 39 -6.83 -0.79 28.36
CA LEU A 39 -7.73 0.37 28.56
C LEU A 39 -9.04 0.03 29.32
N ARG A 40 -9.16 -1.21 29.82
CA ARG A 40 -10.26 -1.72 30.64
C ARG A 40 -10.76 -0.77 31.73
N ASP A 41 -9.87 0.04 32.34
CA ASP A 41 -10.23 0.94 33.45
C ASP A 41 -10.54 2.38 33.02
N GLN A 42 -10.21 2.80 31.79
CA GLN A 42 -10.39 4.18 31.35
C GLN A 42 -11.29 4.24 30.12
N ARG A 43 -12.58 4.40 30.39
CA ARG A 43 -13.72 4.49 29.46
C ARG A 43 -13.67 5.72 28.53
N GLU A 44 -12.51 6.10 27.99
CA GLU A 44 -12.39 7.38 27.29
C GLU A 44 -11.54 7.44 26.02
N ASN A 45 -11.01 6.35 25.47
CA ASN A 45 -10.67 6.37 24.04
C ASN A 45 -10.60 4.97 23.45
N PRO A 46 -11.50 4.59 22.52
CA PRO A 46 -11.24 3.42 21.68
C PRO A 46 -9.94 3.68 20.92
N VAL A 47 -9.07 2.68 20.84
CA VAL A 47 -7.80 2.80 20.11
C VAL A 47 -8.12 3.23 18.67
N PRO A 48 -7.81 4.47 18.25
CA PRO A 48 -8.35 5.03 17.01
C PRO A 48 -7.93 4.24 15.78
N PHE A 49 -6.80 3.52 15.88
CA PHE A 49 -6.30 2.66 14.84
C PHE A 49 -7.20 1.45 14.57
N MET A 50 -7.50 0.63 15.59
CA MET A 50 -8.31 -0.58 15.39
C MET A 50 -9.75 -0.25 15.00
N ASP A 51 -10.33 0.81 15.56
CA ASP A 51 -11.66 1.27 15.16
C ASP A 51 -11.71 1.67 13.69
N SER A 52 -10.69 2.38 13.21
CA SER A 52 -10.58 2.80 11.81
C SER A 52 -10.44 1.60 10.87
N ILE A 53 -9.57 0.65 11.22
CA ILE A 53 -9.35 -0.56 10.43
C ILE A 53 -10.61 -1.40 10.35
N GLN A 54 -11.30 -1.62 11.47
CA GLN A 54 -12.51 -2.45 11.52
C GLN A 54 -13.65 -1.85 10.71
N ARG A 55 -13.85 -0.53 10.78
CA ARG A 55 -14.83 0.19 9.94
C ARG A 55 -14.46 0.16 8.46
N MET A 56 -13.19 0.34 8.13
CA MET A 56 -12.72 0.41 6.74
C MET A 56 -12.76 -0.95 6.06
N LEU A 57 -12.34 -2.01 6.75
CA LEU A 57 -12.24 -3.36 6.21
C LEU A 57 -13.49 -4.22 6.49
N ARG A 58 -14.42 -3.76 7.33
CA ARG A 58 -15.61 -4.52 7.76
C ARG A 58 -15.22 -5.91 8.31
N CYS A 59 -14.40 -5.87 9.35
CA CYS A 59 -13.82 -7.02 10.04
C CYS A 59 -13.85 -6.77 11.55
N CYS A 60 -13.63 -7.82 12.35
CA CYS A 60 -13.55 -7.69 13.81
C CYS A 60 -12.36 -8.48 14.36
N GLY A 61 -11.52 -7.80 15.14
CA GLY A 61 -10.30 -8.38 15.72
C GLY A 61 -9.23 -8.71 14.67
N VAL A 62 -8.11 -9.28 15.11
CA VAL A 62 -7.02 -9.68 14.19
C VAL A 62 -7.40 -10.95 13.45
N ASN A 63 -7.74 -11.99 14.19
CA ASN A 63 -8.18 -13.30 13.68
C ASN A 63 -9.70 -13.45 13.79
N GLY A 64 -10.34 -12.73 14.71
CA GLY A 64 -11.80 -12.72 14.87
C GLY A 64 -12.22 -11.95 16.12
N TYR A 65 -13.53 -11.86 16.35
CA TYR A 65 -14.09 -11.13 17.49
C TYR A 65 -13.63 -11.69 18.85
N GLU A 66 -13.24 -12.96 18.93
CA GLU A 66 -12.75 -13.62 20.15
C GLU A 66 -11.43 -13.04 20.68
N ASP A 67 -10.70 -12.29 19.84
CA ASP A 67 -9.53 -11.53 20.28
C ASP A 67 -9.93 -10.48 21.35
N TYR A 68 -11.19 -10.04 21.35
CA TYR A 68 -11.79 -9.21 22.38
C TYR A 68 -12.48 -10.09 23.45
N ARG A 69 -11.83 -10.28 24.59
CA ARG A 69 -12.32 -11.20 25.64
C ARG A 69 -13.51 -10.69 26.46
N GLU A 70 -13.59 -9.37 26.69
CA GLU A 70 -14.56 -8.80 27.63
C GLU A 70 -15.61 -7.92 26.94
N SER A 71 -15.18 -7.00 26.06
CA SER A 71 -16.08 -6.11 25.33
C SER A 71 -15.63 -5.95 23.89
N ILE A 72 -16.55 -6.18 22.96
CA ILE A 72 -16.29 -5.99 21.54
C ILE A 72 -16.56 -4.52 21.20
N PRO A 73 -15.65 -3.81 20.52
CA PRO A 73 -15.86 -2.42 20.14
C PRO A 73 -17.01 -2.28 19.14
N ILE A 74 -17.75 -1.17 19.23
CA ILE A 74 -18.87 -0.85 18.31
C ILE A 74 -18.36 -0.76 16.85
N ALA A 75 -17.08 -0.50 16.62
CA ALA A 75 -16.46 -0.53 15.30
C ALA A 75 -16.55 -1.90 14.59
N CYS A 76 -16.70 -3.00 15.35
CA CYS A 76 -16.93 -4.35 14.81
C CYS A 76 -18.36 -4.59 14.31
N CYS A 77 -19.27 -3.63 14.52
CA CYS A 77 -20.68 -3.88 14.27
C CYS A 77 -20.99 -4.05 12.78
N ASP A 78 -21.76 -5.09 12.46
CA ASP A 78 -22.33 -5.28 11.15
C ASP A 78 -23.70 -4.60 11.05
N HIS A 79 -23.71 -3.44 10.39
CA HIS A 79 -24.92 -2.65 10.13
C HIS A 79 -25.92 -3.35 9.20
N HIS A 80 -25.54 -4.45 8.53
CA HIS A 80 -26.48 -5.25 7.75
C HIS A 80 -27.33 -6.18 8.61
N VAL A 81 -26.84 -6.55 9.79
CA VAL A 81 -27.48 -7.53 10.69
C VAL A 81 -28.10 -6.85 11.91
N SER A 82 -27.51 -5.75 12.40
CA SER A 82 -27.95 -5.08 13.61
C SER A 82 -27.89 -3.55 13.50
N THR A 83 -28.65 -2.87 14.35
CA THR A 83 -28.64 -1.40 14.44
C THR A 83 -27.52 -0.87 15.35
N CYS A 84 -26.71 -1.76 15.95
CA CYS A 84 -25.56 -1.38 16.80
C CYS A 84 -25.90 -0.42 17.95
N LEU A 85 -27.15 -0.45 18.45
CA LEU A 85 -27.60 0.48 19.49
C LEU A 85 -27.07 0.12 20.89
N ASN A 86 -26.64 -1.13 21.08
CA ASN A 86 -26.18 -1.63 22.36
C ASN A 86 -24.68 -1.40 22.51
N ALA A 87 -24.25 -0.98 23.72
CA ALA A 87 -22.83 -0.86 24.05
C ALA A 87 -22.12 -2.22 24.19
N LEU A 88 -22.89 -3.30 24.34
CA LEU A 88 -22.42 -4.68 24.35
C LEU A 88 -22.95 -5.36 23.08
N LEU A 89 -22.05 -5.56 22.12
CA LEU A 89 -22.37 -6.31 20.89
C LEU A 89 -22.33 -7.80 21.18
N SER A 90 -23.34 -8.51 20.68
CA SER A 90 -23.32 -9.97 20.67
C SER A 90 -22.50 -10.52 19.48
N PRO A 91 -22.00 -11.77 19.55
CA PRO A 91 -21.26 -12.40 18.45
C PRO A 91 -22.05 -12.54 17.14
N GLU A 92 -23.38 -12.40 17.20
CA GLU A 92 -24.27 -12.46 16.03
C GLU A 92 -24.36 -11.13 15.29
N GLU A 93 -24.03 -10.01 15.96
CA GLU A 93 -24.16 -8.64 15.45
C GLU A 93 -22.85 -8.08 14.88
N VAL A 94 -21.76 -8.87 14.91
CA VAL A 94 -20.40 -8.43 14.54
C VAL A 94 -19.92 -9.08 13.25
N TYR A 95 -18.94 -8.44 12.61
CA TYR A 95 -18.23 -9.07 11.49
C TYR A 95 -17.53 -10.36 11.94
N LYS A 96 -17.81 -11.46 11.24
CA LYS A 96 -17.22 -12.78 11.56
C LYS A 96 -15.78 -12.95 11.07
N GLU A 97 -15.38 -12.16 10.08
CA GLU A 97 -14.03 -12.24 9.51
C GLU A 97 -13.04 -11.40 10.31
N GLY A 98 -11.87 -11.98 10.59
CA GLY A 98 -10.74 -11.27 11.16
C GLY A 98 -10.12 -10.27 10.19
N CYS A 99 -9.61 -9.16 10.72
CA CYS A 99 -9.03 -8.09 9.91
C CYS A 99 -7.77 -8.51 9.16
N LYS A 100 -7.01 -9.48 9.68
CA LYS A 100 -5.80 -10.00 9.03
C LYS A 100 -6.12 -10.68 7.69
N ASP A 101 -7.16 -11.50 7.66
CA ASP A 101 -7.53 -12.23 6.44
C ASP A 101 -8.21 -11.31 5.44
N LYS A 102 -9.10 -10.43 5.92
CA LYS A 102 -9.74 -9.41 5.07
C LYS A 102 -8.71 -8.48 4.42
N TYR A 103 -7.73 -8.02 5.20
CA TYR A 103 -6.63 -7.20 4.72
C TYR A 103 -5.81 -7.92 3.64
N LYS A 104 -5.46 -9.20 3.84
CA LYS A 104 -4.73 -9.99 2.83
C LYS A 104 -5.52 -10.14 1.54
N VAL A 105 -6.83 -10.37 1.61
CA VAL A 105 -7.69 -10.47 0.42
C VAL A 105 -7.73 -9.13 -0.31
N MET A 106 -8.00 -8.03 0.41
CA MET A 106 -7.98 -6.70 -0.20
C MET A 106 -6.62 -6.36 -0.82
N LEU A 107 -5.52 -6.72 -0.17
CA LEU A 107 -4.20 -6.50 -0.73
C LEU A 107 -3.98 -7.33 -1.99
N LYS A 108 -4.39 -8.60 -2.03
CA LYS A 108 -4.32 -9.42 -3.25
C LYS A 108 -5.08 -8.78 -4.41
N ASP A 109 -6.25 -8.22 -4.16
CA ASP A 109 -7.03 -7.54 -5.19
C ASP A 109 -6.32 -6.27 -5.69
N LYS A 110 -5.70 -5.50 -4.78
CA LYS A 110 -4.96 -4.28 -5.15
C LYS A 110 -3.57 -4.57 -5.73
N LEU A 111 -2.97 -5.72 -5.42
CA LEU A 111 -1.66 -6.12 -5.94
C LEU A 111 -1.65 -6.19 -7.47
N VAL A 112 -2.77 -6.58 -8.09
CA VAL A 112 -2.91 -6.57 -9.55
C VAL A 112 -2.74 -5.15 -10.11
N ILE A 113 -3.35 -4.16 -9.48
CA ILE A 113 -3.25 -2.75 -9.90
C ILE A 113 -1.81 -2.25 -9.73
N ILE A 114 -1.17 -2.57 -8.60
CA ILE A 114 0.23 -2.20 -8.33
C ILE A 114 1.16 -2.84 -9.36
N PHE A 115 0.92 -4.10 -9.72
CA PHE A 115 1.69 -4.81 -10.73
C PHE A 115 1.58 -4.12 -12.09
N LEU A 116 0.36 -3.79 -12.54
CA LEU A 116 0.12 -3.09 -13.79
C LEU A 116 0.78 -1.70 -13.82
N ALA A 117 0.70 -0.95 -12.72
CA ALA A 117 1.37 0.34 -12.59
C ALA A 117 2.90 0.19 -12.69
N THR A 118 3.48 -0.80 -12.02
CA THR A 118 4.92 -1.08 -12.05
C THR A 118 5.41 -1.44 -13.45
N VAL A 119 4.67 -2.29 -14.17
CA VAL A 119 4.98 -2.65 -15.56
C VAL A 119 4.87 -1.44 -16.49
N SER A 120 3.87 -0.59 -16.30
CA SER A 120 3.67 0.62 -17.09
C SER A 120 4.83 1.60 -16.92
N ILE A 121 5.32 1.78 -15.70
CA ILE A 121 6.51 2.60 -15.39
C ILE A 121 7.75 2.01 -16.08
N ALA A 122 7.95 0.69 -15.99
CA ALA A 122 9.08 0.02 -16.66
C ALA A 122 9.05 0.21 -18.19
N ALA A 123 7.87 0.14 -18.80
CA ALA A 123 7.72 0.41 -20.23
C ALA A 123 8.03 1.88 -20.56
N PHE A 124 7.53 2.83 -19.75
CA PHE A 124 7.79 4.25 -19.93
C PHE A 124 9.29 4.58 -19.84
N GLU A 125 10.03 3.96 -18.92
CA GLU A 125 11.48 4.12 -18.83
C GLU A 125 12.20 3.68 -20.11
N ILE A 126 11.77 2.59 -20.74
CA ILE A 126 12.34 2.15 -22.02
C ILE A 126 12.09 3.21 -23.11
N PHE A 127 10.88 3.76 -23.18
CA PHE A 127 10.58 4.85 -24.11
C PHE A 127 11.47 6.07 -23.86
N CYS A 128 11.62 6.51 -22.61
CA CYS A 128 12.51 7.62 -22.25
C CYS A 128 13.96 7.39 -22.65
N LEU A 129 14.47 6.16 -22.50
CA LEU A 129 15.82 5.80 -22.92
C LEU A 129 15.99 5.86 -24.45
N LEU A 130 15.00 5.39 -25.21
CA LEU A 130 15.02 5.47 -26.67
C LEU A 130 15.02 6.93 -27.15
N PHE A 131 14.13 7.77 -26.59
CA PHE A 131 14.09 9.19 -26.91
C PHE A 131 15.39 9.91 -26.56
N SER A 132 15.96 9.62 -25.38
CA SER A 132 17.24 10.20 -24.98
C SER A 132 18.37 9.80 -25.93
N MET A 133 18.43 8.55 -26.38
CA MET A 133 19.42 8.10 -27.36
C MET A 133 19.27 8.82 -28.70
N VAL A 134 18.04 8.90 -29.23
CA VAL A 134 17.76 9.59 -30.51
C VAL A 134 18.15 11.07 -30.41
N MET A 135 17.75 11.76 -29.34
CA MET A 135 18.11 13.16 -29.12
C MET A 135 19.63 13.37 -29.03
N CYS A 136 20.35 12.54 -28.28
CA CYS A 136 21.80 12.61 -28.19
C CYS A 136 22.48 12.40 -29.56
N CYS A 137 21.98 11.45 -30.37
CA CYS A 137 22.48 11.23 -31.73
C CYS A 137 22.26 12.46 -32.62
N THR A 138 21.05 13.02 -32.62
CA THR A 138 20.70 14.21 -33.43
C THR A 138 21.54 15.43 -33.05
N ILE A 139 21.69 15.72 -31.74
CA ILE A 139 22.50 16.85 -31.27
C ILE A 139 23.97 16.69 -31.67
N ARG A 140 24.51 15.47 -31.57
CA ARG A 140 25.90 15.20 -31.96
C ARG A 140 26.13 15.41 -33.45
N GLN A 141 25.17 15.03 -34.30
CA GLN A 141 25.23 15.29 -35.74
C GLN A 141 25.21 16.79 -36.03
N TYR A 142 24.25 17.52 -35.46
CA TYR A 142 24.16 18.98 -35.62
C TYR A 142 25.45 19.71 -35.22
N HIS A 143 26.07 19.30 -34.12
CA HIS A 143 27.35 19.87 -33.67
C HIS A 143 28.51 19.53 -34.63
N SER A 144 28.56 18.32 -35.18
CA SER A 144 29.58 17.91 -36.17
C SER A 144 29.47 18.74 -37.45
N ASP A 145 28.26 18.96 -37.95
CA ASP A 145 28.03 19.75 -39.18
C ASP A 145 28.40 21.22 -38.97
N TYR A 146 28.09 21.80 -37.81
CA TYR A 146 28.40 23.21 -37.50
C TYR A 146 29.91 23.50 -37.39
N TYR A 147 30.69 22.57 -36.83
CA TYR A 147 32.16 22.65 -36.82
C TYR A 147 32.77 22.30 -38.18
N GLY A 148 32.16 21.38 -38.92
CA GLY A 148 32.51 21.03 -40.31
C GLY A 148 32.45 22.24 -41.24
N VAL A 149 31.37 23.03 -41.16
CA VAL A 149 31.23 24.24 -41.98
C VAL A 149 32.22 25.33 -41.56
N ASN A 150 32.46 25.53 -40.27
CA ASN A 150 33.40 26.56 -39.79
C ASN A 150 34.86 26.30 -40.22
N TYR A 151 35.34 25.05 -40.24
CA TYR A 151 36.72 24.79 -40.69
C TYR A 151 36.90 25.08 -42.18
N SER A 152 35.90 24.76 -43.01
CA SER A 152 35.94 24.98 -44.45
C SER A 152 35.87 26.46 -44.86
N ILE A 153 35.41 27.34 -43.97
CA ILE A 153 35.39 28.81 -44.19
C ILE A 153 36.71 29.44 -43.71
N ALA A 154 37.46 28.77 -42.83
CA ALA A 154 38.72 29.26 -42.26
C ALA A 154 39.99 28.88 -43.08
N THR A 155 39.84 28.08 -44.13
CA THR A 155 40.88 27.75 -45.14
C THR A 155 40.57 28.43 -46.45
#